data_AF-A0A067D2F1-F1
#
_entry.id   AF-A0A067D2F1-F1
#
_cell.length_a   1.000
_cell.length_b   1.000
_cell.length_c   1.000
_cell.angle_alpha   90.00
_cell.angle_beta   90.00
_cell.angle_gamma   90.00
#
_symmetry.space_group_name_H-M   'P 1'
#
loop_
_entity.id
_entity.type
_entity.pdbx_description
1 polymer ?
#
loop_
_entity_poly.entity_id
_entity_poly.type
_entity_poly.pdbx_seq_one_letter_code
_entity_poly.pdbx_strand_id
1 'polypeptide(L)'
;MGQLSWMVLSEYQFPLSLTQLCLSNTELKEDPMPTLEKLPHLQLLKLKQNSYLGRKMACVGSGGFPELKVLHLKSMYWLDEWTMGSGAMSKLES
;
A
#
# COMPACT_ATOMS: atom_id res chain seq x y z
N MET A 1 5.49 19.28 22.89
CA MET A 1 4.91 18.97 21.57
C MET A 1 5.34 17.54 21.27
N GLY A 2 4.44 16.57 21.43
CA GLY A 2 4.80 15.15 21.39
C GLY A 2 5.36 14.78 20.03
N GLN A 3 6.49 14.05 20.02
CA GLN A 3 7.02 13.41 18.82
C GLN A 3 5.87 12.64 18.17
N LEU A 4 5.46 13.07 16.97
CA LEU A 4 4.64 12.25 16.10
C LEU A 4 5.48 11.02 15.78
N SER A 5 5.11 9.92 16.42
CA SER A 5 5.60 8.59 16.12
C SER A 5 5.55 8.40 14.61
N TRP A 6 6.73 8.33 14.00
CA TRP A 6 6.92 7.89 12.64
C TRP A 6 6.28 6.51 12.52
N MET A 7 5.22 6.39 11.73
CA MET A 7 4.61 5.08 11.50
C MET A 7 5.54 4.27 10.59
N VAL A 8 6.18 3.27 11.18
CA VAL A 8 6.85 2.21 10.43
C VAL A 8 5.81 1.15 10.11
N LEU A 9 5.33 1.14 8.88
CA LEU A 9 4.26 0.21 8.49
C LEU A 9 4.68 -1.26 8.68
N SER A 10 5.97 -1.55 8.55
CA SER A 10 6.53 -2.90 8.72
C SER A 10 6.49 -3.43 10.16
N GLU A 11 6.37 -2.55 11.16
CA GLU A 11 6.21 -2.95 12.57
C GLU A 11 4.75 -3.25 12.93
N TYR A 12 3.80 -2.80 12.09
CA TYR A 12 2.38 -3.01 12.33
C TYR A 12 1.93 -4.41 11.87
N GLN A 13 1.42 -5.20 12.82
CA GLN A 13 0.85 -6.51 12.52
C GLN A 13 -0.62 -6.36 12.11
N PHE A 14 -0.87 -6.37 10.80
CA PHE A 14 -2.23 -6.41 10.28
C PHE A 14 -2.89 -7.78 10.55
N PRO A 15 -4.21 -7.81 10.82
CA PRO A 15 -4.95 -9.06 10.83
C PRO A 15 -4.87 -9.74 9.46
N LEU A 16 -4.57 -11.05 9.43
CA LEU A 16 -4.52 -11.80 8.17
C LEU A 16 -5.88 -11.86 7.46
N SER A 17 -6.97 -11.68 8.20
CA SER A 17 -8.35 -11.59 7.69
C SER A 17 -8.71 -10.23 7.08
N LEU A 18 -7.78 -9.26 7.06
CA LEU A 18 -8.06 -7.91 6.56
C LEU A 18 -8.37 -7.94 5.05
N THR A 19 -9.58 -7.52 4.70
CA THR A 19 -10.04 -7.47 3.29
C THR A 19 -10.02 -6.07 2.70
N GLN A 20 -10.07 -5.04 3.53
CA GLN A 20 -10.11 -3.64 3.08
C GLN A 20 -9.17 -2.78 3.91
N LEU A 21 -8.37 -1.96 3.24
CA LEU A 21 -7.46 -1.01 3.88
C LEU A 21 -7.55 0.36 3.20
N CYS A 22 -7.63 1.41 4.01
CA CYS A 22 -7.53 2.79 3.55
C CYS A 22 -6.45 3.51 4.36
N LEU A 23 -5.41 3.97 3.68
CA LEU A 23 -4.39 4.85 4.25
C LEU A 23 -4.66 6.27 3.74
N SER A 24 -4.89 7.21 4.65
CA SER A 24 -5.18 8.61 4.34
C SER A 24 -4.44 9.52 5.29
N ASN A 25 -3.68 10.47 4.76
CA ASN A 25 -2.84 11.40 5.54
C ASN A 25 -1.96 10.70 6.59
N THR A 26 -1.46 9.51 6.24
CA THR A 26 -0.56 8.70 7.08
C THR A 26 0.89 9.15 6.96
N GLU A 27 1.22 9.92 5.92
CA GLU A 27 2.54 10.54 5.72
C GLU A 27 3.70 9.54 5.77
N LEU A 28 3.48 8.33 5.24
CA LEU A 28 4.50 7.27 5.22
C LEU A 28 5.70 7.71 4.40
N LYS A 29 6.91 7.55 4.95
CA LYS A 29 8.16 7.86 4.27
C LYS A 29 8.75 6.67 3.53
N GLU A 30 8.44 5.47 4.02
CA GLU A 30 8.84 4.20 3.42
C GLU A 30 7.74 3.66 2.51
N ASP A 31 8.14 2.92 1.49
CA ASP A 31 7.21 2.29 0.56
C ASP A 31 6.29 1.31 1.32
N PRO A 32 4.97 1.50 1.28
CA PRO A 32 4.04 0.59 1.95
C PRO A 32 3.92 -0.78 1.28
N MET A 33 4.27 -0.91 -0.01
CA MET A 33 3.99 -2.12 -0.81
C MET A 33 4.59 -3.42 -0.24
N PRO A 34 5.86 -3.48 0.23
CA PRO A 34 6.44 -4.71 0.77
C PRO A 34 5.74 -5.28 2.01
N THR A 35 4.97 -4.45 2.71
CA THR A 35 4.13 -4.89 3.84
C THR A 35 2.74 -5.26 3.36
N LEU A 36 2.13 -4.39 2.55
CA LEU A 36 0.74 -4.57 2.12
C LEU A 36 0.54 -5.73 1.14
N GLU A 37 1.54 -6.02 0.30
CA GLU A 37 1.46 -7.09 -0.71
C GLU A 37 1.40 -8.49 -0.09
N LYS A 38 1.79 -8.63 1.18
CA LYS A 38 1.77 -9.87 1.97
C LYS A 38 0.41 -10.18 2.58
N LEU A 39 -0.55 -9.26 2.50
CA LEU A 39 -1.89 -9.45 3.07
C LEU A 39 -2.70 -10.40 2.19
N PRO A 40 -2.98 -11.63 2.64
CA PRO A 40 -3.45 -12.70 1.76
C PRO A 40 -4.90 -12.51 1.29
N HIS A 41 -5.69 -11.74 2.03
CA HIS A 41 -7.12 -11.53 1.76
C HIS A 41 -7.48 -10.09 1.40
N LEU A 42 -6.48 -9.22 1.20
CA LEU A 42 -6.74 -7.83 0.90
C LEU A 42 -7.35 -7.69 -0.51
N GLN A 43 -8.60 -7.26 -0.55
CA GLN A 43 -9.40 -7.08 -1.77
C GLN A 43 -9.48 -5.63 -2.20
N LEU A 44 -9.41 -4.69 -1.25
CA LEU A 44 -9.53 -3.27 -1.54
C LEU A 44 -8.43 -2.51 -0.81
N LEU A 45 -7.63 -1.76 -1.58
CA LEU A 45 -6.60 -0.86 -1.08
C LEU A 45 -6.87 0.56 -1.56
N LYS A 46 -6.93 1.51 -0.63
CA LYS A 46 -7.02 2.94 -0.93
C LYS A 46 -5.82 3.67 -0.35
N LEU A 47 -5.07 4.36 -1.20
CA LEU A 47 -4.02 5.29 -0.83
C LEU A 47 -4.49 6.70 -1.18
N LYS A 48 -4.66 7.55 -0.16
CA LYS A 48 -5.28 8.87 -0.28
C LYS A 48 -4.46 9.94 0.40
N GLN A 49 -4.45 11.16 -0.15
CA GLN A 49 -4.04 12.40 0.52
C GLN A 49 -2.75 12.25 1.36
N ASN A 50 -1.57 12.46 0.76
CA ASN A 50 -0.31 12.37 1.51
C ASN A 50 -0.14 11.04 2.28
N SER A 51 -0.78 9.94 1.87
CA SER A 51 -0.59 8.65 2.56
C SER A 51 0.84 8.12 2.43
N TYR A 52 1.52 8.51 1.36
CA TYR A 52 2.93 8.24 1.10
C TYR A 52 3.60 9.53 0.60
N LEU A 53 4.77 9.85 1.14
CA LEU A 53 5.55 11.04 0.84
C LEU A 53 6.77 10.76 -0.04
N GLY A 54 7.06 9.49 -0.34
CA GLY A 54 8.17 9.15 -1.23
C GLY A 54 7.77 9.20 -2.71
N ARG A 55 8.80 9.13 -3.56
CA ARG A 55 8.66 9.30 -5.02
C ARG A 55 8.48 8.02 -5.82
N LYS A 56 8.85 6.88 -5.24
CA LYS A 56 8.88 5.59 -5.93
C LYS A 56 8.20 4.54 -5.07
N MET A 57 7.32 3.76 -5.68
CA MET A 57 6.77 2.54 -5.08
C MET A 57 7.12 1.33 -5.94
N ALA A 58 7.27 0.18 -5.29
CA ALA A 58 7.63 -1.07 -5.92
C ALA A 58 6.83 -2.22 -5.29
N CYS A 59 5.94 -2.83 -6.07
CA CYS A 59 5.33 -4.12 -5.73
C CYS A 59 6.09 -5.21 -6.48
N VAL A 60 7.17 -5.73 -5.88
CA VAL A 60 8.11 -6.65 -6.54
C VAL A 60 7.92 -8.10 -6.15
N GLY A 61 7.08 -8.39 -5.14
CA GLY A 61 6.74 -9.75 -4.77
C GLY A 61 6.08 -10.49 -5.92
N SER A 62 6.62 -11.64 -6.31
CA SER A 62 5.97 -12.53 -7.29
C SER A 62 4.61 -12.96 -6.75
N GLY A 63 3.52 -12.58 -7.43
CA GLY A 63 2.16 -12.84 -6.95
C GLY A 63 1.73 -11.99 -5.75
N GLY A 64 2.39 -10.84 -5.53
CA GLY A 64 1.95 -9.86 -4.54
C GLY A 64 0.50 -9.43 -4.78
N PHE A 65 -0.24 -9.25 -3.69
CA PHE A 65 -1.68 -8.96 -3.72
C PHE A 65 -2.54 -10.02 -4.42
N PRO A 66 -2.61 -11.26 -3.87
CA PRO A 66 -3.27 -12.39 -4.53
C PRO A 66 -4.79 -12.24 -4.69
N GLU A 67 -5.43 -11.38 -3.87
CA GLU A 67 -6.89 -11.17 -3.87
C GLU A 67 -7.30 -9.72 -4.18
N LEU A 68 -6.36 -8.84 -4.54
CA LEU A 68 -6.67 -7.42 -4.71
C LEU A 68 -7.49 -7.18 -5.97
N LYS A 69 -8.69 -6.64 -5.76
CA LYS A 69 -9.67 -6.32 -6.81
C LYS A 69 -9.76 -4.83 -7.08
N VAL A 70 -9.66 -4.01 -6.04
CA VAL A 70 -9.82 -2.56 -6.13
C VAL A 70 -8.60 -1.87 -5.58
N LEU A 71 -7.91 -1.15 -6.45
CA LEU A 71 -6.86 -0.22 -6.09
C LEU A 71 -7.32 1.21 -6.38
N HIS A 72 -7.32 2.06 -5.35
CA HIS A 72 -7.70 3.46 -5.47
C HIS A 72 -6.56 4.36 -5.01
N LEU A 73 -6.00 5.12 -5.95
CA LEU A 73 -5.03 6.17 -5.68
C LEU A 73 -5.72 7.53 -5.82
N LYS A 74 -5.60 8.39 -4.80
CA LYS A 74 -6.13 9.76 -4.88
C LYS A 74 -5.20 10.74 -4.20
N SER A 75 -4.87 11.84 -4.88
CA SER A 75 -4.02 12.90 -4.32
C SER A 75 -2.65 12.36 -3.85
N MET A 76 -2.05 11.50 -4.65
CA MET A 76 -0.69 10.96 -4.45
C MET A 76 0.34 11.91 -5.08
N TYR A 77 0.43 13.13 -4.55
CA TYR A 77 1.15 14.23 -5.21
C TYR A 77 2.66 14.02 -5.37
N TRP A 78 3.26 13.18 -4.54
CA TRP A 78 4.70 12.94 -4.53
C TRP A 78 5.12 11.71 -5.32
N LEU A 79 4.18 10.85 -5.71
CA LEU A 79 4.49 9.59 -6.38
C LEU A 79 4.76 9.84 -7.86
N ASP A 80 6.02 9.69 -8.26
CA ASP A 80 6.47 9.86 -9.65
C ASP A 80 6.47 8.52 -10.41
N GLU A 81 6.90 7.45 -9.74
CA GLU A 81 7.09 6.13 -10.37
C GLU A 81 6.45 5.01 -9.54
N TRP A 82 5.80 4.08 -10.23
CA TRP A 82 5.34 2.82 -9.63
C TRP A 82 5.80 1.63 -10.47
N THR A 83 6.69 0.82 -9.90
CA THR A 83 7.14 -0.45 -10.47
C THR A 83 6.25 -1.60 -10.02
N MET A 84 5.74 -2.37 -10.99
CA MET A 84 4.96 -3.58 -10.75
C MET A 84 5.76 -4.80 -11.19
N GLY A 85 5.85 -5.80 -10.30
CA GLY A 85 6.42 -7.10 -10.58
C GLY A 85 5.50 -7.95 -11.45
N SER A 86 6.06 -9.00 -12.04
CA SER A 86 5.29 -9.94 -12.87
C SER A 86 4.16 -10.58 -12.07
N GLY A 87 2.93 -10.50 -12.60
CA GLY A 87 1.74 -11.10 -11.98
C GLY A 87 1.25 -10.40 -10.71
N ALA A 88 1.83 -9.25 -10.34
CA ALA A 88 1.32 -8.44 -9.24
C ALA A 88 -0.13 -7.98 -9.54
N MET A 89 -0.98 -8.01 -8.51
CA MET A 89 -2.37 -7.53 -8.59
C MET A 89 -3.18 -8.14 -9.77
N SER A 90 -2.96 -9.43 -10.06
CA SER A 90 -3.56 -10.12 -11.21
C SER A 90 -5.09 -10.19 -11.22
N LYS A 91 -5.75 -9.86 -10.11
CA LYS A 91 -7.22 -9.86 -9.95
C LYS A 91 -7.85 -8.47 -9.96
N LEU A 92 -7.12 -7.42 -10.35
CA LEU A 92 -7.69 -6.08 -10.46
C LEU A 92 -8.88 -6.06 -11.42
N GLU A 93 -9.97 -5.49 -10.96
CA GLU A 93 -11.19 -5.27 -11.74
C GLU A 93 -11.15 -3.86 -12.35
N SER A 94 -11.65 -3.74 -13.59
CA SER A 94 -11.71 -2.48 -14.37
C SER A 94 -12.93 -1.61 -14.02
#